data_AF-A0A834ITA6-F1
#
_entry.id   AF-A0A834ITA6-F1
#
_cell.length_a   1.000
_cell.length_b   1.000
_cell.length_c   1.000
_cell.angle_alpha   90.00
_cell.angle_beta   90.00
_cell.angle_gamma   90.00
#
_symmetry.space_group_name_H-M   'P 1'
#
loop_
_entity.id
_entity.type
_entity.pdbx_description
1 polymer ?
#
loop_
_entity_poly.entity_id
_entity_poly.type
_entity_poly.pdbx_seq_one_letter_code
_entity_poly.pdbx_strand_id
1 'polypeptide(L)'
;MSIEDGTGRPKEVVTDENIKKIHKIILTGRKLKLNKIADTLRISTERVHHIIHEYLVMRKLCAKWVPRELTFDQKQRRVDYSEQCLKMVQFLRRYVTMDEAWLHHFTPKSNRQSSEWTAHD
;
A
#
# COMPACT_ATOMS: atom_id res chain seq x y z
N MET A 1 23.04 -42.55 33.55
CA MET A 1 21.88 -41.89 32.91
C MET A 1 22.02 -40.41 33.20
N SER A 2 22.67 -39.69 32.30
CA SER A 2 22.87 -38.24 32.40
C SER A 2 22.12 -37.64 31.22
N ILE A 3 21.17 -36.78 31.54
CA ILE A 3 20.23 -36.18 30.59
C ILE A 3 21.02 -35.22 29.71
N GLU A 4 21.03 -35.49 28.40
CA GLU A 4 21.54 -34.57 27.39
C GLU A 4 20.70 -33.29 27.41
N ASP A 5 21.35 -32.16 27.65
CA ASP A 5 20.74 -30.84 27.54
C ASP A 5 20.26 -30.61 26.11
N GLY A 6 18.94 -30.61 25.93
CA GLY A 6 18.25 -30.43 24.67
C GLY A 6 18.49 -29.04 24.06
N THR A 7 19.63 -28.85 23.41
CA THR A 7 19.94 -27.69 22.55
C THR A 7 19.33 -27.90 21.16
N GLY A 8 18.00 -27.99 21.11
CA GLY A 8 17.28 -28.53 19.94
C GLY A 8 16.80 -27.55 18.87
N ARG A 9 16.72 -26.23 19.10
CA ARG A 9 16.23 -25.32 18.03
C ARG A 9 16.60 -23.84 18.18
N PRO A 10 17.75 -23.38 17.70
CA PRO A 10 17.94 -21.98 17.36
C PRO A 10 17.46 -21.77 15.92
N LYS A 11 16.29 -21.14 15.75
CA LYS A 11 15.86 -20.44 14.52
C LYS A 11 14.61 -19.62 14.83
N GLU A 12 14.73 -18.66 15.74
CA GLU A 12 13.83 -17.51 15.69
C GLU A 12 14.19 -16.76 14.42
N VAL A 13 13.55 -17.16 13.32
CA VAL A 13 13.63 -16.44 12.04
C VAL A 13 13.16 -14.98 12.22
N VAL A 14 12.39 -14.72 13.26
CA VAL A 14 12.03 -13.40 13.74
C VAL A 14 13.13 -12.82 14.63
N THR A 15 14.31 -12.59 14.06
CA THR A 15 15.33 -11.76 14.70
C THR A 15 15.07 -10.29 14.40
N ASP A 16 15.48 -9.41 15.31
CA ASP A 16 15.43 -7.96 15.10
C ASP A 16 16.17 -7.54 13.82
N GLU A 17 17.24 -8.25 13.45
CA GLU A 17 17.93 -8.07 12.17
C GLU A 17 17.02 -8.36 10.96
N ASN A 18 16.27 -9.45 10.99
CA ASN A 18 15.38 -9.82 9.88
C ASN A 18 14.19 -8.86 9.79
N ILE A 19 13.66 -8.41 10.93
CA ILE A 19 12.62 -7.36 10.98
C ILE A 19 13.14 -6.08 10.31
N LYS A 20 14.32 -5.60 10.70
CA LYS A 20 14.95 -4.40 10.11
C LYS A 20 15.23 -4.57 8.61
N LYS A 21 15.71 -5.74 8.17
CA LYS A 21 15.96 -6.03 6.75
C LYS A 21 14.66 -6.02 5.95
N ILE A 22 13.59 -6.67 6.43
CA ILE A 22 12.27 -6.68 5.79
C ILE A 22 11.73 -5.24 5.70
N HIS A 23 11.80 -4.48 6.78
CA HIS A 23 11.34 -3.09 6.82
C HIS A 23 12.09 -2.22 5.78
N LYS A 24 13.41 -2.34 5.71
CA LYS A 24 14.23 -1.62 4.72
C LYS A 24 13.86 -1.99 3.29
N ILE A 25 13.65 -3.29 3.01
CA ILE A 25 13.27 -3.77 1.67
C ILE A 25 11.91 -3.18 1.28
N ILE A 26 10.93 -3.19 2.17
CA ILE A 26 9.59 -2.63 1.93
C ILE A 26 9.65 -1.13 1.64
N LEU A 27 10.40 -0.36 2.43
CA LEU A 27 10.54 1.08 2.21
C LEU A 27 11.26 1.42 0.90
N THR A 28 12.18 0.57 0.45
CA THR A 28 12.92 0.77 -0.81
C THR A 28 12.05 0.45 -2.02
N GLY A 29 11.10 -0.49 -1.90
CA GLY A 29 10.30 -0.98 -3.01
C GLY A 29 8.79 -0.86 -2.80
N ARG A 30 8.17 0.13 -3.45
CA ARG A 30 6.72 0.38 -3.40
C ARG A 30 5.85 -0.84 -3.76
N LYS A 31 6.21 -1.62 -4.79
CA LYS A 31 5.37 -2.72 -5.35
C LYS A 31 5.94 -4.12 -5.13
N LEU A 32 6.49 -4.38 -3.95
CA LEU A 32 7.12 -5.68 -3.70
C LEU A 32 6.11 -6.81 -3.46
N LYS A 33 6.41 -7.97 -4.07
CA LYS A 33 5.69 -9.22 -3.83
C LYS A 33 6.35 -9.94 -2.65
N LEU A 34 5.55 -10.57 -1.79
CA LEU A 34 6.04 -11.34 -0.64
C LEU A 34 7.09 -12.37 -1.04
N ASN A 35 6.88 -13.07 -2.16
CA ASN A 35 7.81 -14.07 -2.68
C ASN A 35 9.21 -13.49 -2.91
N LYS A 36 9.33 -12.26 -3.43
CA LYS A 36 10.65 -11.65 -3.64
C LYS A 36 11.40 -11.40 -2.33
N ILE A 37 10.67 -11.03 -1.27
CA ILE A 37 11.26 -10.80 0.06
C ILE A 37 11.68 -12.14 0.68
N ALA A 38 10.82 -13.16 0.57
CA ALA A 38 11.09 -14.53 0.99
C ALA A 38 12.33 -15.11 0.30
N ASP A 39 12.43 -14.97 -1.02
CA ASP A 39 13.58 -15.43 -1.82
C ASP A 39 14.87 -14.72 -1.42
N THR A 40 14.80 -13.40 -1.19
CA THR A 40 15.97 -12.58 -0.82
C THR A 40 16.52 -12.97 0.55
N LEU A 41 15.65 -13.25 1.52
CA LEU A 41 16.04 -13.56 2.89
C LEU A 41 16.13 -15.07 3.15
N ARG A 42 15.78 -15.92 2.17
CA ARG A 42 15.67 -17.38 2.29
C ARG A 42 14.78 -17.80 3.48
N ILE A 43 13.66 -17.10 3.63
CA ILE A 43 12.65 -17.33 4.68
C ILE A 43 11.33 -17.73 4.00
N SER A 44 10.46 -18.50 4.68
CA SER A 44 9.15 -18.83 4.12
C SER A 44 8.26 -17.60 3.94
N THR A 45 7.39 -17.62 2.94
CA THR A 45 6.45 -16.54 2.66
C THR A 45 5.49 -16.29 3.83
N GLU A 46 5.07 -17.34 4.55
CA GLU A 46 4.23 -17.18 5.74
C GLU A 46 4.95 -16.42 6.86
N ARG A 47 6.25 -16.67 7.05
CA ARG A 47 7.04 -15.98 8.08
C ARG A 47 7.28 -14.52 7.73
N VAL A 48 7.54 -14.21 6.46
CA VAL A 48 7.59 -12.81 6.00
C VAL A 48 6.24 -12.13 6.22
N HIS A 49 5.13 -12.78 5.87
CA HIS A 49 3.79 -12.24 6.11
C HIS A 49 3.54 -11.98 7.60
N HIS A 50 3.88 -12.95 8.46
CA HIS A 50 3.76 -12.81 9.91
C HIS A 50 4.59 -11.65 10.46
N ILE A 51 5.83 -11.47 10.02
CA ILE A 51 6.67 -10.33 10.45
C ILE A 51 6.04 -8.99 10.04
N ILE A 52 5.55 -8.89 8.81
CA ILE A 52 4.96 -7.65 8.30
C ILE A 52 3.69 -7.27 9.07
N HIS A 53 2.84 -8.25 9.38
CA HIS A 53 1.57 -8.01 10.06
C HIS A 53 1.72 -7.85 11.57
N GLU A 54 2.46 -8.72 12.25
CA GLU A 54 2.51 -8.74 13.72
C GLU A 54 3.60 -7.81 14.30
N TYR A 55 4.74 -7.67 13.61
CA TYR A 55 5.89 -6.93 14.16
C TYR A 55 6.05 -5.54 13.54
N LEU A 56 5.79 -5.41 12.23
CA LEU A 56 5.83 -4.11 11.55
C LEU A 56 4.47 -3.42 11.56
N VAL A 57 3.38 -4.13 11.89
CA VAL A 57 2.02 -3.61 11.91
C VAL A 57 1.70 -2.85 10.63
N MET A 58 1.97 -3.50 9.48
CA MET A 58 1.72 -2.93 8.15
C MET A 58 0.60 -3.69 7.45
N ARG A 59 -0.15 -2.97 6.61
CA ARG A 59 -1.20 -3.50 5.75
C ARG A 59 -0.89 -3.29 4.28
N LYS A 60 -1.42 -4.14 3.41
CA LYS A 60 -1.27 -3.98 1.96
C LYS A 60 -2.48 -3.26 1.37
N LEU A 61 -2.27 -2.09 0.76
CA LEU A 61 -3.31 -1.27 0.13
C LEU A 61 -3.07 -1.14 -1.37
N CYS A 62 -4.13 -1.30 -2.17
CA CYS A 62 -4.08 -1.01 -3.61
C CYS A 62 -3.86 0.50 -3.83
N ALA A 63 -2.86 0.87 -4.63
CA ALA A 63 -2.71 2.26 -5.04
C ALA A 63 -3.97 2.73 -5.79
N LYS A 64 -4.46 3.92 -5.42
CA LYS A 64 -5.61 4.55 -6.09
C LYS A 64 -5.13 5.11 -7.44
N TRP A 65 -5.84 4.74 -8.50
CA TRP A 65 -5.60 5.33 -9.81
C TRP A 65 -5.94 6.81 -9.79
N VAL A 66 -4.99 7.64 -10.25
CA VAL A 66 -5.19 9.06 -10.47
C VAL A 66 -5.18 9.28 -11.98
N PRO A 67 -6.26 9.85 -12.59
CA PRO A 67 -6.39 9.93 -14.05
C PRO A 67 -5.26 10.69 -14.75
N ARG A 68 -4.63 11.65 -14.06
CA ARG A 68 -3.58 12.48 -14.63
C ARG A 68 -2.62 12.99 -13.57
N GLU A 69 -1.33 12.97 -13.89
CA GLU A 69 -0.32 13.69 -13.13
C GLU A 69 -0.40 15.18 -13.48
N LEU A 70 -0.69 16.01 -12.49
CA LEU A 70 -0.87 17.45 -12.67
C LEU A 70 0.45 18.20 -12.48
N THR A 71 0.69 19.19 -13.35
CA THR A 71 1.78 20.14 -13.16
C THR A 71 1.50 21.06 -11.96
N PHE A 72 2.53 21.73 -11.46
CA PHE A 72 2.38 22.69 -10.35
C PHE A 72 1.30 23.74 -10.66
N ASP A 73 1.35 24.38 -11.83
CA ASP A 73 0.36 25.40 -12.23
C ASP A 73 -1.06 24.84 -12.38
N GLN A 74 -1.21 23.57 -12.78
CA GLN A 74 -2.52 22.91 -12.83
C GLN A 74 -3.07 22.66 -11.43
N LYS A 75 -2.22 22.32 -10.46
CA LYS A 75 -2.63 22.17 -9.05
C LYS A 75 -3.06 23.51 -8.49
N GLN A 76 -2.28 24.57 -8.71
CA GLN A 76 -2.61 25.91 -8.23
C GLN A 76 -3.95 26.39 -8.79
N ARG A 77 -4.14 26.32 -10.12
CA ARG A 77 -5.42 26.69 -10.75
C ARG A 77 -6.61 25.92 -10.18
N ARG A 78 -6.45 24.63 -9.87
CA ARG A 78 -7.53 23.84 -9.25
C ARG A 78 -7.88 24.33 -7.85
N VAL A 79 -6.89 24.73 -7.06
CA VAL A 79 -7.12 25.33 -5.73
C VAL A 79 -7.87 26.65 -5.90
N ASP A 80 -7.37 27.54 -6.77
CA ASP A 80 -7.97 28.86 -6.99
C ASP A 80 -9.44 28.76 -7.45
N TYR A 81 -9.74 27.87 -8.40
CA TYR A 81 -11.13 27.62 -8.83
C TYR A 81 -11.98 27.01 -7.73
N SER A 82 -11.43 26.11 -6.92
CA SER A 82 -12.18 25.49 -5.81
C SER A 82 -12.55 26.53 -4.75
N GLU A 83 -11.66 27.47 -4.43
CA GLU A 83 -11.95 28.58 -3.51
C GLU A 83 -13.03 29.52 -4.06
N GLN A 84 -13.01 29.79 -5.37
CA GLN A 84 -14.07 30.58 -6.02
C GLN A 84 -15.42 29.83 -5.98
N CYS A 85 -15.44 28.54 -6.29
CA CYS A 85 -16.63 27.71 -6.20
C CYS A 85 -17.18 27.64 -4.77
N LEU A 86 -16.30 27.60 -3.76
CA LEU A 86 -16.69 27.57 -2.34
C LEU A 86 -17.50 28.81 -1.94
N LYS A 87 -17.13 29.98 -2.45
CA LYS A 87 -17.87 31.24 -2.22
C LYS A 87 -19.27 31.22 -2.85
N MET A 88 -19.48 30.39 -3.88
CA MET A 88 -20.73 30.28 -4.62
C MET A 88 -21.61 29.10 -4.18
N VAL A 89 -21.27 28.43 -3.06
CA VAL A 89 -21.96 27.21 -2.58
C VAL A 89 -23.47 27.40 -2.39
N GLN A 90 -23.92 28.60 -2.02
CA GLN A 90 -25.36 28.90 -1.88
C GLN A 90 -26.12 28.76 -3.21
N PHE A 91 -25.44 28.82 -4.36
CA PHE A 91 -26.02 28.70 -5.70
C PHE A 91 -26.13 27.25 -6.21
N LEU A 92 -25.59 26.26 -5.47
CA LEU A 92 -25.57 24.85 -5.93
C LEU A 92 -26.98 24.28 -6.21
N ARG A 93 -28.02 24.78 -5.54
CA ARG A 93 -29.41 24.34 -5.76
C ARG A 93 -29.94 24.62 -7.18
N ARG A 94 -29.28 25.49 -7.95
CA ARG A 94 -29.65 25.85 -9.33
C ARG A 94 -28.66 25.32 -10.36
N TYR A 95 -27.63 24.61 -9.93
CA TYR A 95 -26.55 24.17 -10.80
C TYR A 95 -26.90 22.82 -11.43
N VAL A 96 -26.87 22.76 -12.77
CA VAL A 96 -27.08 21.53 -13.54
C VAL A 96 -25.78 21.22 -14.26
N THR A 97 -25.27 19.99 -14.08
CA THR A 97 -24.09 19.48 -14.79
C THR A 97 -24.46 18.30 -15.65
N MET A 98 -23.72 18.10 -16.74
CA MET A 98 -23.83 16.93 -17.58
C MET A 98 -22.42 16.41 -17.89
N ASP A 99 -22.27 15.10 -17.86
CA ASP A 99 -21.06 14.38 -18.26
C ASP A 99 -21.47 13.04 -18.87
N GLU A 100 -20.61 12.45 -19.69
CA GLU A 100 -20.86 11.19 -20.37
C GLU A 100 -20.08 10.06 -19.71
N ALA A 101 -20.78 8.99 -19.32
CA ALA A 101 -20.16 7.79 -18.77
C ALA A 101 -20.28 6.63 -19.77
N TRP A 102 -19.16 5.99 -20.08
CA TRP A 102 -19.15 4.76 -20.88
C TRP A 102 -19.72 3.58 -20.08
N LEU A 103 -20.76 2.93 -20.62
CA LEU A 103 -21.33 1.70 -20.07
C LEU A 103 -20.70 0.48 -20.75
N HIS A 104 -19.90 -0.27 -19.99
CA HIS A 104 -19.26 -1.49 -20.49
C HIS A 104 -20.15 -2.72 -20.30
N HIS A 105 -20.12 -3.65 -21.28
CA HIS A 105 -20.86 -4.92 -21.22
C HIS A 105 -20.26 -5.95 -20.24
N PHE A 106 -19.10 -5.66 -19.63
CA PHE A 106 -18.39 -6.57 -18.73
C PHE A 106 -17.75 -5.81 -17.57
N THR A 107 -17.44 -6.55 -16.49
CA THR A 107 -16.76 -5.98 -15.32
C THR A 107 -15.24 -5.90 -15.54
N PRO A 108 -14.61 -4.72 -15.42
CA PRO A 108 -13.16 -4.58 -15.57
C PRO A 108 -12.36 -5.31 -14.47
N LYS A 109 -11.12 -5.70 -14.79
CA LYS A 109 -10.25 -6.47 -13.89
C LYS A 109 -9.85 -5.69 -12.64
N SER A 110 -9.64 -6.40 -11.54
CA SER A 110 -9.22 -5.84 -10.24
C SER A 110 -7.79 -5.28 -10.26
N ASN A 111 -7.60 -4.12 -9.63
CA ASN A 111 -6.33 -3.41 -9.48
C ASN A 111 -5.39 -3.99 -8.41
N ARG A 112 -5.61 -5.22 -7.90
CA ARG A 112 -4.79 -5.83 -6.84
C ARG A 112 -3.28 -5.83 -7.11
N GLN A 113 -2.86 -5.78 -8.37
CA GLN A 113 -1.45 -5.70 -8.75
C GLN A 113 -0.76 -4.38 -8.36
N SER A 114 -1.51 -3.31 -8.10
CA SER A 114 -0.97 -2.02 -7.65
C SER A 114 -0.80 -1.92 -6.13
N SER A 115 -0.88 -3.03 -5.39
CA SER A 115 -0.86 -3.00 -3.93
C SER A 115 0.53 -2.76 -3.34
N GLU A 116 0.60 -1.83 -2.40
CA GLU A 116 1.80 -1.39 -1.67
C GLU A 116 1.58 -1.59 -0.17
N TRP A 117 2.67 -1.72 0.60
CA TRP A 117 2.58 -1.88 2.06
C TRP A 117 2.62 -0.50 2.75
N THR A 118 1.69 -0.26 3.66
CA THR A 118 1.59 0.99 4.43
C THR A 118 1.57 0.67 5.92
N ALA A 119 2.11 1.56 6.75
CA ALA A 119 1.85 1.52 8.18
C ALA A 119 0.34 1.72 8.44
N HIS A 120 -0.10 1.30 9.62
CA HIS A 120 -1.38 1.75 10.15
C HIS A 120 -1.30 3.25 10.51
N ASP A 121 -2.39 3.98 10.24
CA ASP A 121 -2.56 5.39 10.59
C ASP A 121 -2.84 5.56 12.10
#